data_AF-A0A9E4J5U9-F1
#
_entry.id   AF-A0A9E4J5U9-F1
#
_cell.length_a   1.000
_cell.length_b   1.000
_cell.length_c   1.000
_cell.angle_alpha   90.00
_cell.angle_beta   90.00
_cell.angle_gamma   90.00
#
_symmetry.space_group_name_H-M   'P 1'
#
loop_
_entity.id
_entity.type
_entity.pdbx_description
1 polymer ?
#
loop_
_entity_poly.entity_id
_entity_poly.type
_entity_poly.pdbx_seq_one_letter_code
_entity_poly.pdbx_strand_id
1 'polypeptide(L)'
;MGGMTGCGEVDGCREAERTFEGVNEAFHGAYGQVRARAERESAVFVFLDDVLWVVRGASRLSLPVTPPVFRLLKAAAHGPVGLYAALCGLADGPLPSDARETLRAYLARLERAASTGPRGAVRGDEVALVKDVTKATRDFLRALLAADLLQRSALERFARALGPRLLILTEAATRAQLAALHRQVETAYGELSPAERRGLEVVVAGDHQARERSSAMQYFRKRFQEPKGAEVNVAYAENVTTLEEALALVGVRRVDRAIARAFFGDERRLQRDVLGDAAKSILAHETFTPLG
;
A
#
# COMPACT_ATOMS: atom_id res chain seq x y z
N MET A 1 44.64 50.58 -26.72
CA MET A 1 43.94 50.12 -25.49
C MET A 1 42.48 50.50 -25.69
N GLY A 2 41.50 49.63 -25.79
CA GLY A 2 41.34 48.24 -25.38
C GLY A 2 39.89 48.15 -24.90
N GLY A 3 39.09 47.25 -25.47
CA GLY A 3 37.69 47.12 -25.06
C GLY A 3 36.75 46.50 -26.09
N MET A 4 37.05 45.29 -26.56
CA MET A 4 36.04 44.39 -27.12
C MET A 4 36.38 42.99 -26.65
N THR A 5 35.54 42.43 -25.77
CA THR A 5 35.28 40.99 -25.58
C THR A 5 34.41 40.85 -24.32
N GLY A 6 33.16 40.41 -24.47
CA GLY A 6 32.30 40.13 -23.32
C GLY A 6 30.88 39.66 -23.61
N CYS A 7 30.32 39.91 -24.82
CA CYS A 7 28.93 39.52 -25.12
C CYS A 7 28.78 38.20 -25.89
N GLY A 8 29.84 37.61 -26.46
CA GLY A 8 29.72 36.40 -27.29
C GLY A 8 29.62 35.08 -26.53
N GLU A 9 30.20 34.96 -25.34
CA GLU A 9 30.24 33.70 -24.57
C GLU A 9 28.91 33.39 -23.87
N VAL A 10 28.18 34.42 -23.42
CA VAL A 10 26.92 34.25 -22.69
C VAL A 10 25.78 33.85 -23.64
N ASP A 11 25.75 34.39 -24.85
CA ASP A 11 24.76 34.05 -25.87
C ASP A 11 25.01 32.65 -26.46
N GLY A 12 26.28 32.28 -26.67
CA GLY A 12 26.65 30.92 -27.09
C GLY A 12 26.32 29.85 -26.04
N CYS A 13 26.48 30.15 -24.75
CA CYS A 13 26.11 29.23 -23.67
C CYS A 13 24.58 28.99 -23.64
N ARG A 14 23.77 30.05 -23.80
CA ARG A 14 22.30 29.96 -23.87
C ARG A 14 21.78 29.25 -25.14
N GLU A 15 22.51 29.32 -26.24
CA GLU A 15 22.19 28.58 -27.46
C GLU A 15 22.51 27.08 -27.33
N ALA A 16 23.65 26.74 -26.71
CA ALA A 16 24.01 25.37 -26.39
C ALA A 16 23.00 24.73 -25.42
N GLU A 17 22.62 25.44 -24.34
CA GLU A 17 21.59 24.98 -23.39
C GLU A 17 20.27 24.64 -24.09
N ARG A 18 19.73 25.57 -24.90
CA ARG A 18 18.49 25.34 -25.66
C ARG A 18 18.59 24.15 -26.63
N THR A 19 19.76 23.93 -27.21
CA THR A 19 19.99 22.78 -28.11
C THR A 19 19.92 21.46 -27.34
N PHE A 20 20.55 21.38 -26.17
CA PHE A 20 20.50 20.18 -25.33
C PHE A 20 19.14 19.98 -24.66
N GLU A 21 18.41 21.05 -24.35
CA GLU A 21 17.00 20.98 -23.94
C GLU A 21 16.14 20.30 -25.02
N GLY A 22 16.31 20.68 -26.29
CA GLY A 22 15.60 20.03 -27.41
C GLY A 22 15.93 18.54 -27.54
N VAL A 23 17.17 18.12 -27.28
CA VAL A 23 17.55 16.69 -27.22
C VAL A 23 16.85 15.99 -26.05
N ASN A 24 16.76 16.63 -24.89
CA ASN A 24 16.07 16.09 -23.73
C ASN A 24 14.55 15.94 -23.96
N GLU A 25 13.93 16.92 -24.61
CA GLU A 25 12.52 16.83 -25.03
C GLU A 25 12.29 15.67 -26.01
N ALA A 26 13.15 15.53 -27.02
CA ALA A 26 13.09 14.42 -27.97
C ALA A 26 13.25 13.06 -27.26
N PHE A 27 14.16 12.96 -26.28
CA PHE A 27 14.30 11.79 -25.41
C PHE A 27 13.00 11.48 -24.67
N HIS A 28 12.39 12.46 -23.98
CA HIS A 28 11.14 12.25 -23.26
C HIS A 28 9.99 11.81 -24.17
N GLY A 29 9.91 12.37 -25.39
CA GLY A 29 8.96 11.96 -26.41
C GLY A 29 9.14 10.50 -26.85
N ALA A 30 10.37 10.10 -27.19
CA ALA A 30 10.68 8.73 -27.60
C ALA A 30 10.47 7.74 -26.46
N TYR A 31 10.95 8.07 -25.26
CA TYR A 31 10.76 7.26 -24.05
C TYR A 31 9.28 7.05 -23.74
N GLY A 32 8.46 8.12 -23.79
CA GLY A 32 7.03 8.04 -23.55
C GLY A 32 6.29 7.11 -24.51
N GLN A 33 6.67 7.10 -25.79
CA GLN A 33 6.09 6.19 -26.79
C GLN A 33 6.44 4.73 -26.52
N VAL A 34 7.71 4.44 -26.23
CA VAL A 34 8.17 3.07 -25.93
C VAL A 34 7.52 2.57 -24.64
N ARG A 35 7.42 3.42 -23.61
CA ARG A 35 6.74 3.11 -22.36
C ARG A 35 5.28 2.68 -22.60
N ALA A 36 4.51 3.49 -23.32
CA ALA A 36 3.10 3.22 -23.60
C ALA A 36 2.87 1.90 -24.37
N ARG A 37 3.85 1.51 -25.21
CA ARG A 37 3.84 0.20 -25.86
C ARG A 37 4.17 -0.92 -24.87
N ALA A 38 5.23 -0.76 -24.09
CA ALA A 38 5.71 -1.73 -23.12
C ALA A 38 4.63 -2.09 -22.07
N GLU A 39 3.76 -1.15 -21.70
CA GLU A 39 2.59 -1.40 -20.82
C GLU A 39 1.71 -2.55 -21.31
N ARG A 40 1.62 -2.79 -22.62
CA ARG A 40 0.67 -3.74 -23.24
C ARG A 40 1.28 -5.09 -23.63
N GLU A 41 2.59 -5.26 -23.50
CA GLU A 41 3.33 -6.39 -24.09
C GLU A 41 3.17 -7.72 -23.35
N SER A 42 2.73 -7.72 -22.09
CA SER A 42 2.56 -8.95 -21.30
C SER A 42 1.45 -8.80 -20.28
N ALA A 43 0.96 -9.94 -19.80
CA ALA A 43 -0.05 -9.97 -18.75
C ALA A 43 0.47 -9.27 -17.48
N VAL A 44 -0.42 -8.55 -16.81
CA VAL A 44 -0.13 -7.87 -15.54
C VAL A 44 -1.21 -8.22 -14.54
N PHE A 45 -0.79 -8.60 -13.34
CA PHE A 45 -1.66 -8.66 -12.18
C PHE A 45 -1.47 -7.40 -11.35
N VAL A 46 -2.56 -6.69 -11.05
CA VAL A 46 -2.52 -5.52 -10.16
C VAL A 46 -3.40 -5.78 -8.95
N PHE A 47 -2.81 -5.75 -7.76
CA PHE A 47 -3.56 -5.75 -6.51
C PHE A 47 -3.77 -4.30 -6.08
N LEU A 48 -5.02 -3.84 -6.09
CA LEU A 48 -5.42 -2.48 -5.77
C LEU A 48 -6.78 -2.53 -5.06
N ASP A 49 -6.92 -1.86 -3.92
CA ASP A 49 -8.19 -1.70 -3.18
C ASP A 49 -9.00 -2.98 -3.01
N ASP A 50 -8.38 -4.05 -2.48
CA ASP A 50 -9.02 -5.36 -2.26
C ASP A 50 -9.51 -6.06 -3.55
N VAL A 51 -9.01 -5.64 -4.71
CA VAL A 51 -9.28 -6.23 -6.02
C VAL A 51 -8.00 -6.72 -6.65
N LEU A 52 -8.05 -7.92 -7.22
CA LEU A 52 -7.07 -8.40 -8.19
C LEU A 52 -7.55 -8.04 -9.58
N TRP A 53 -6.84 -7.13 -10.23
CA TRP A 53 -6.99 -6.85 -11.65
C TRP A 53 -6.11 -7.77 -12.47
N VAL A 54 -6.70 -8.39 -13.50
CA VAL A 54 -6.01 -9.19 -14.50
C VAL A 54 -6.06 -8.42 -15.80
N VAL A 55 -4.90 -7.96 -16.27
CA VAL A 55 -4.77 -7.18 -17.50
C VAL A 55 -4.05 -8.00 -18.55
N ARG A 56 -4.69 -8.15 -19.71
CA ARG A 56 -4.19 -8.94 -20.86
C ARG A 56 -4.48 -8.17 -22.15
N GLY A 57 -3.48 -7.47 -22.69
CA GLY A 57 -3.68 -6.57 -23.81
C GLY A 57 -4.75 -5.51 -23.50
N ALA A 58 -5.85 -5.51 -24.25
CA ALA A 58 -6.99 -4.62 -23.99
C ALA A 58 -7.97 -5.14 -22.93
N SER A 59 -7.90 -6.42 -22.55
CA SER A 59 -8.81 -7.04 -21.59
C SER A 59 -8.43 -6.66 -20.15
N ARG A 60 -9.43 -6.32 -19.35
CA ARG A 60 -9.30 -5.96 -17.93
C ARG A 60 -10.40 -6.68 -17.14
N LEU A 61 -9.99 -7.59 -16.25
CA LEU A 61 -10.89 -8.33 -15.38
C LEU A 61 -10.64 -7.94 -13.92
N SER A 62 -11.69 -7.54 -13.22
CA SER A 62 -11.65 -7.21 -11.78
C SER A 62 -12.17 -8.40 -10.97
N LEU A 63 -11.33 -8.93 -10.09
CA LEU A 63 -11.64 -10.06 -9.22
C LEU A 63 -11.59 -9.62 -7.75
N PRO A 64 -12.72 -9.51 -7.04
CA PRO A 64 -12.71 -9.13 -5.62
C PRO A 64 -12.05 -10.23 -4.78
N VAL A 65 -11.16 -9.82 -3.86
CA VAL A 65 -10.39 -10.73 -3.00
C VAL A 65 -10.75 -10.62 -1.52
N THR A 66 -11.72 -9.76 -1.19
CA THR A 66 -12.19 -9.55 0.18
C THR A 66 -13.56 -10.22 0.40
N PRO A 67 -13.59 -11.44 0.99
CA PRO A 67 -14.84 -12.14 1.25
C PRO A 67 -15.63 -11.53 2.43
N PRO A 68 -16.93 -11.80 2.55
CA PRO A 68 -17.74 -11.29 3.66
C PRO A 68 -17.19 -11.60 5.06
N VAL A 69 -16.62 -12.79 5.26
CA VAL A 69 -16.01 -13.18 6.55
C VAL A 69 -14.82 -12.29 6.94
N PHE A 70 -13.99 -11.87 5.98
CA PHE A 70 -12.91 -10.90 6.24
C PHE A 70 -13.49 -9.59 6.78
N ARG A 71 -14.51 -9.05 6.12
CA ARG A 71 -15.14 -7.77 6.51
C ARG A 71 -15.71 -7.87 7.92
N LEU A 72 -16.36 -8.98 8.25
CA LEU A 72 -16.93 -9.24 9.57
C LEU A 72 -15.84 -9.26 10.65
N LEU A 73 -14.78 -10.06 10.46
CA LEU A 73 -13.70 -10.21 11.44
C LEU A 73 -12.92 -8.91 11.61
N LYS A 74 -12.60 -8.21 10.52
CA LYS A 74 -11.96 -6.88 10.53
C LYS A 74 -12.83 -5.86 11.27
N ALA A 75 -14.14 -5.80 10.98
CA ALA A 75 -15.04 -4.88 11.65
C ALA A 75 -15.16 -5.16 13.16
N ALA A 76 -15.19 -6.43 13.56
CA ALA A 76 -15.19 -6.81 14.98
C ALA A 76 -13.90 -6.36 15.69
N ALA A 77 -12.74 -6.49 15.04
CA ALA A 77 -11.47 -6.01 15.57
C ALA A 77 -11.40 -4.46 15.63
N HIS A 78 -12.00 -3.78 14.67
CA HIS A 78 -12.05 -2.32 14.62
C HIS A 78 -12.93 -1.68 15.70
N GLY A 79 -13.95 -2.39 16.20
CA GLY A 79 -14.84 -1.87 17.25
C GLY A 79 -14.10 -1.28 18.47
N PRO A 80 -13.30 -2.06 19.20
CA PRO A 80 -12.55 -1.57 20.36
C PRO A 80 -11.45 -0.56 19.98
N VAL A 81 -10.82 -0.69 18.82
CA VAL A 81 -9.79 0.27 18.34
C VAL A 81 -10.43 1.62 18.05
N GLY A 82 -11.58 1.64 17.38
CA GLY A 82 -12.33 2.86 17.10
C GLY A 82 -12.82 3.54 18.37
N LEU A 83 -13.26 2.75 19.37
CA LEU A 83 -13.59 3.29 20.69
C LEU A 83 -12.37 3.91 21.38
N TYR A 84 -11.21 3.23 21.35
CA TYR A 84 -9.98 3.79 21.91
C TYR A 84 -9.58 5.10 21.21
N ALA A 85 -9.62 5.14 19.88
CA ALA A 85 -9.30 6.33 19.08
C ALA A 85 -10.24 7.52 19.39
N ALA A 86 -11.52 7.25 19.66
CA ALA A 86 -12.48 8.28 20.05
C ALA A 86 -12.19 8.88 21.44
N LEU A 87 -11.40 8.21 22.27
CA LEU A 87 -11.15 8.59 23.67
C LEU A 87 -9.70 9.00 23.96
N CYS A 88 -8.73 8.58 23.14
CA CYS A 88 -7.30 8.69 23.48
C CYS A 88 -6.78 10.13 23.57
N GLY A 89 -7.44 11.09 22.90
CA GLY A 89 -7.12 12.52 22.97
C GLY A 89 -7.80 13.26 24.13
N LEU A 90 -8.69 12.62 24.88
CA LEU A 90 -9.43 13.24 25.98
C LEU A 90 -8.64 13.15 27.30
N ALA A 91 -8.76 14.19 28.12
CA ALA A 91 -8.18 14.23 29.47
C ALA A 91 -8.98 13.35 30.45
N ASP A 92 -8.36 13.00 31.59
CA ASP A 92 -9.07 12.38 32.70
C ASP A 92 -10.15 13.33 33.24
N GLY A 93 -11.32 12.77 33.60
CA GLY A 93 -12.42 13.56 34.15
C GLY A 93 -13.75 13.33 33.43
N PRO A 94 -14.72 14.24 33.65
CA PRO A 94 -16.05 14.13 33.07
C PRO A 94 -16.02 14.07 31.55
N LEU A 95 -16.91 13.28 30.95
CA LEU A 95 -16.99 13.18 29.49
C LEU A 95 -17.56 14.47 28.88
N PRO A 96 -16.89 15.07 27.88
CA PRO A 96 -17.46 16.16 27.09
C PRO A 96 -18.81 15.80 26.46
N SER A 97 -19.71 16.77 26.31
CA SER A 97 -21.08 16.52 25.81
C SER A 97 -21.12 15.89 24.41
N ASP A 98 -20.26 16.35 23.51
CA ASP A 98 -20.07 15.85 22.15
C ASP A 98 -19.50 14.42 22.14
N ALA A 99 -18.55 14.13 23.04
CA ALA A 99 -18.03 12.78 23.24
C ALA A 99 -19.15 11.84 23.71
N ARG A 100 -19.99 12.25 24.67
CA ARG A 100 -21.11 11.42 25.16
C ARG A 100 -22.11 11.06 24.08
N GLU A 101 -22.50 12.02 23.23
CA GLU A 101 -23.40 11.76 22.11
C GLU A 101 -22.79 10.75 21.13
N THR A 102 -21.53 10.97 20.74
CA THR A 102 -20.77 10.07 19.87
C THR A 102 -20.70 8.66 20.45
N LEU A 103 -20.39 8.53 21.74
CA LEU A 103 -20.28 7.26 22.46
C LEU A 103 -21.63 6.53 22.57
N ARG A 104 -22.74 7.24 22.80
CA ARG A 104 -24.10 6.65 22.77
C ARG A 104 -24.44 6.12 21.38
N ALA A 105 -24.13 6.89 20.33
CA ALA A 105 -24.34 6.45 18.96
C ALA A 105 -23.45 5.25 18.59
N TYR A 106 -22.24 5.17 19.16
CA TYR A 106 -21.35 4.02 19.03
C TYR A 106 -21.90 2.78 19.74
N LEU A 107 -22.39 2.93 20.97
CA LEU A 107 -23.02 1.85 21.74
C LEU A 107 -24.22 1.27 20.99
N ALA A 108 -25.10 2.11 20.46
CA ALA A 108 -26.27 1.67 19.69
C ALA A 108 -25.88 0.85 18.46
N ARG A 109 -24.76 1.18 17.78
CA ARG A 109 -24.22 0.38 16.66
C ARG A 109 -23.73 -0.99 17.13
N LEU A 110 -23.00 -1.04 18.23
CA LEU A 110 -22.52 -2.30 18.82
C LEU A 110 -23.67 -3.19 19.29
N GLU A 111 -24.73 -2.60 19.86
CA GLU A 111 -25.92 -3.33 20.28
C GLU A 111 -26.66 -3.94 19.08
N ARG A 112 -26.84 -3.19 18.01
CA ARG A 112 -27.39 -3.73 16.75
C ARG A 112 -26.53 -4.87 16.20
N ALA A 113 -25.21 -4.69 16.14
CA ALA A 113 -24.29 -5.73 15.67
C ALA A 113 -24.38 -7.01 16.53
N ALA A 114 -24.48 -6.87 17.84
CA ALA A 114 -24.62 -8.00 18.75
C ALA A 114 -25.97 -8.73 18.60
N SER A 115 -27.07 -8.00 18.38
CA SER A 115 -28.39 -8.59 18.16
C SER A 115 -28.51 -9.31 16.82
N THR A 116 -27.87 -8.80 15.77
CA THR A 116 -27.83 -9.49 14.46
C THR A 116 -26.94 -10.73 14.51
N GLY A 117 -25.84 -10.65 15.26
CA GLY A 117 -24.83 -11.69 15.40
C GLY A 117 -24.01 -11.91 14.11
N PRO A 118 -22.88 -12.64 14.21
CA PRO A 118 -22.13 -13.03 13.04
C PRO A 118 -22.94 -14.02 12.19
N ARG A 119 -23.00 -13.80 10.88
CA ARG A 119 -23.69 -14.67 9.90
C ARG A 119 -22.73 -15.05 8.77
N GLY A 120 -23.02 -16.16 8.10
CA GLY A 120 -22.25 -16.67 6.96
C GLY A 120 -21.22 -17.73 7.35
N ALA A 121 -20.24 -17.95 6.48
CA ALA A 121 -19.19 -18.98 6.64
C ALA A 121 -18.11 -18.53 7.64
N VAL A 122 -18.49 -18.35 8.91
CA VAL A 122 -17.61 -18.04 10.04
C VAL A 122 -17.49 -19.28 10.91
N ARG A 123 -16.28 -19.61 11.36
CA ARG A 123 -16.05 -20.80 12.20
C ARG A 123 -16.59 -20.60 13.63
N GLY A 124 -16.89 -21.69 14.34
CA GLY A 124 -17.51 -21.61 15.68
C GLY A 124 -16.66 -20.87 16.72
N ASP A 125 -15.34 -21.09 16.70
CA ASP A 125 -14.33 -20.40 17.49
C ASP A 125 -14.26 -18.89 17.14
N GLU A 126 -14.27 -18.56 15.85
CA GLU A 126 -14.32 -17.18 15.37
C GLU A 126 -15.61 -16.46 15.79
N VAL A 127 -16.77 -17.13 15.72
CA VAL A 127 -18.07 -16.61 16.18
C VAL A 127 -18.02 -16.30 17.68
N ALA A 128 -17.47 -17.21 18.48
CA ALA A 128 -17.33 -17.00 19.93
C ALA A 128 -16.43 -15.79 20.22
N LEU A 129 -15.31 -15.66 19.52
CA LEU A 129 -14.37 -14.54 19.68
C LEU A 129 -14.99 -13.20 19.29
N VAL A 130 -15.71 -13.13 18.16
CA VAL A 130 -16.43 -11.91 17.75
C VAL A 130 -17.44 -11.48 18.80
N LYS A 131 -18.20 -12.43 19.35
CA LYS A 131 -19.16 -12.17 20.42
C LYS A 131 -18.48 -11.67 21.70
N ASP A 132 -17.36 -12.30 22.09
CA ASP A 132 -16.58 -11.90 23.27
C ASP A 132 -16.05 -10.47 23.15
N VAL A 133 -15.37 -10.15 22.04
CA VAL A 133 -14.83 -8.80 21.77
C VAL A 133 -15.95 -7.75 21.73
N THR A 134 -17.06 -8.05 21.04
CA THR A 134 -18.21 -7.14 20.97
C THR A 134 -18.86 -6.94 22.32
N LYS A 135 -18.97 -7.99 23.15
CA LYS A 135 -19.48 -7.89 24.52
C LYS A 135 -18.57 -7.04 25.39
N ALA A 136 -17.28 -7.34 25.44
CA ALA A 136 -16.32 -6.58 26.24
C ALA A 136 -16.28 -5.08 25.86
N THR A 137 -16.35 -4.77 24.57
CA THR A 137 -16.42 -3.38 24.07
C THR A 137 -17.70 -2.67 24.54
N ARG A 138 -18.86 -3.33 24.45
CA ARG A 138 -20.13 -2.77 24.96
C ARG A 138 -20.12 -2.57 26.46
N ASP A 139 -19.62 -3.54 27.21
CA ASP A 139 -19.61 -3.49 28.68
C ASP A 139 -18.72 -2.34 29.17
N PHE A 140 -17.53 -2.15 28.57
CA PHE A 140 -16.67 -1.01 28.87
C PHE A 140 -17.37 0.32 28.54
N LEU A 141 -17.98 0.43 27.35
CA LEU A 141 -18.66 1.64 26.92
C LEU A 141 -19.88 1.99 27.79
N ARG A 142 -20.65 0.99 28.23
CA ARG A 142 -21.77 1.17 29.17
C ARG A 142 -21.28 1.66 30.53
N ALA A 143 -20.22 1.06 31.06
CA ALA A 143 -19.64 1.49 32.34
C ALA A 143 -19.13 2.93 32.26
N LEU A 144 -18.45 3.29 31.16
CA LEU A 144 -17.96 4.64 30.91
C LEU A 144 -19.10 5.67 30.84
N LEU A 145 -20.16 5.38 30.09
CA LEU A 145 -21.33 6.25 29.96
C LEU A 145 -22.13 6.37 31.27
N ALA A 146 -22.19 5.31 32.08
CA ALA A 146 -22.90 5.31 33.36
C ALA A 146 -22.15 6.10 34.44
N ALA A 147 -20.81 5.98 34.47
CA ALA A 147 -19.97 6.74 35.40
C ALA A 147 -19.79 8.21 34.99
N ASP A 148 -20.02 8.52 33.71
CA ASP A 148 -19.77 9.84 33.10
C ASP A 148 -18.34 10.34 33.28
N LEU A 149 -17.38 9.42 33.42
CA LEU A 149 -16.02 9.70 33.86
C LEU A 149 -15.01 8.88 33.06
N LEU A 150 -14.14 9.56 32.31
CA LEU A 150 -12.99 8.93 31.68
C LEU A 150 -11.83 8.84 32.67
N GLN A 151 -11.21 7.66 32.70
CA GLN A 151 -9.95 7.40 33.39
C GLN A 151 -9.01 6.72 32.39
N ARG A 152 -7.89 7.36 32.05
CA ARG A 152 -6.87 6.84 31.11
C ARG A 152 -6.38 5.46 31.53
N SER A 153 -6.18 5.24 32.82
CA SER A 153 -5.79 3.92 33.33
C SER A 153 -6.83 2.83 33.01
N ALA A 154 -8.13 3.15 33.01
CA ALA A 154 -9.19 2.22 32.64
C ALA A 154 -9.23 1.97 31.13
N LEU A 155 -9.05 3.03 30.32
CA LEU A 155 -8.97 2.94 28.86
C LEU A 155 -7.78 2.08 28.41
N GLU A 156 -6.62 2.26 29.03
CA GLU A 156 -5.45 1.44 28.75
C GLU A 156 -5.62 -0.02 29.18
N ARG A 157 -6.21 -0.28 30.35
CA ARG A 157 -6.53 -1.65 30.78
C ARG A 157 -7.48 -2.34 29.80
N PHE A 158 -8.49 -1.62 29.33
CA PHE A 158 -9.40 -2.09 28.28
C PHE A 158 -8.64 -2.46 27.00
N ALA A 159 -7.79 -1.55 26.49
CA ALA A 159 -7.01 -1.79 25.29
C ALA A 159 -6.05 -2.98 25.44
N ARG A 160 -5.29 -3.03 26.53
CA ARG A 160 -4.36 -4.13 26.83
C ARG A 160 -5.07 -5.48 26.96
N ALA A 161 -6.25 -5.51 27.58
CA ALA A 161 -7.02 -6.73 27.72
C ALA A 161 -7.51 -7.28 26.37
N LEU A 162 -7.92 -6.40 25.44
CA LEU A 162 -8.42 -6.85 24.13
C LEU A 162 -7.33 -7.13 23.10
N GLY A 163 -6.14 -6.52 23.21
CA GLY A 163 -5.04 -6.67 22.26
C GLY A 163 -4.82 -8.09 21.72
N PRO A 164 -4.62 -9.11 22.57
CA PRO A 164 -4.43 -10.50 22.11
C PRO A 164 -5.61 -11.05 21.29
N ARG A 165 -6.86 -10.70 21.65
CA ARG A 165 -8.07 -11.13 20.92
C ARG A 165 -8.15 -10.47 19.55
N LEU A 166 -7.74 -9.20 19.44
CA LEU A 166 -7.70 -8.49 18.16
C LEU A 166 -6.69 -9.13 17.20
N LEU A 167 -5.52 -9.56 17.70
CA LEU A 167 -4.54 -10.25 16.88
C LEU A 167 -5.10 -11.56 16.29
N ILE A 168 -5.86 -12.33 17.07
CA ILE A 168 -6.50 -13.57 16.58
C ILE A 168 -7.55 -13.24 15.50
N LEU A 169 -8.39 -12.21 15.71
CA LEU A 169 -9.36 -11.77 14.69
C LEU A 169 -8.66 -11.30 13.40
N THR A 170 -7.58 -10.53 13.53
CA THR A 170 -6.79 -10.06 12.39
C THR A 170 -6.16 -11.23 11.65
N GLU A 171 -5.58 -12.22 12.34
CA GLU A 171 -5.02 -13.42 11.71
C GLU A 171 -6.10 -14.20 10.93
N ALA A 172 -7.27 -14.41 11.54
CA ALA A 172 -8.39 -15.09 10.89
C ALA A 172 -8.90 -14.32 9.66
N ALA A 173 -9.01 -12.99 9.76
CA ALA A 173 -9.34 -12.14 8.62
C ALA A 173 -8.29 -12.28 7.51
N THR A 174 -7.01 -12.08 7.82
CA THR A 174 -5.90 -12.21 6.87
C THR A 174 -5.91 -13.59 6.19
N ARG A 175 -6.14 -14.67 6.93
CA ARG A 175 -6.27 -16.02 6.38
C ARG A 175 -7.39 -16.11 5.34
N ALA A 176 -8.56 -15.54 5.63
CA ALA A 176 -9.69 -15.54 4.71
C ALA A 176 -9.40 -14.74 3.42
N GLN A 177 -8.78 -13.57 3.55
CA GLN A 177 -8.40 -12.74 2.39
C GLN A 177 -7.32 -13.43 1.55
N LEU A 178 -6.28 -13.99 2.17
CA LEU A 178 -5.22 -14.71 1.44
C LEU A 178 -5.76 -15.95 0.73
N ALA A 179 -6.70 -16.68 1.33
CA ALA A 179 -7.34 -17.81 0.66
C ALA A 179 -8.19 -17.37 -0.54
N ALA A 180 -8.90 -16.25 -0.43
CA ALA A 180 -9.67 -15.68 -1.55
C ALA A 180 -8.73 -15.16 -2.66
N LEU A 181 -7.71 -14.38 -2.31
CA LEU A 181 -6.68 -13.92 -3.24
C LEU A 181 -6.02 -15.11 -3.95
N HIS A 182 -5.61 -16.14 -3.21
CA HIS A 182 -4.97 -17.31 -3.79
C HIS A 182 -5.85 -18.00 -4.83
N ARG A 183 -7.13 -18.21 -4.51
CA ARG A 183 -8.08 -18.80 -5.45
C ARG A 183 -8.19 -17.99 -6.74
N GLN A 184 -8.34 -16.66 -6.63
CA GLN A 184 -8.44 -15.79 -7.81
C GLN A 184 -7.16 -15.80 -8.65
N VAL A 185 -6.00 -15.79 -7.98
CA VAL A 185 -4.69 -15.85 -8.64
C VAL A 185 -4.50 -17.18 -9.36
N GLU A 186 -4.80 -18.32 -8.75
CA GLU A 186 -4.66 -19.62 -9.43
C GLU A 186 -5.60 -19.75 -10.62
N THR A 187 -6.86 -19.30 -10.50
CA THR A 187 -7.80 -19.29 -11.62
C THR A 187 -7.27 -18.42 -12.76
N ALA A 188 -6.93 -17.16 -12.49
CA ALA A 188 -6.42 -16.23 -13.50
C ALA A 188 -5.10 -16.70 -14.12
N TYR A 189 -4.17 -17.22 -13.31
CA TYR A 189 -2.88 -17.72 -13.79
C TYR A 189 -3.03 -18.99 -14.64
N GLY A 190 -4.00 -19.84 -14.30
CA GLY A 190 -4.35 -21.03 -15.08
C GLY A 190 -4.78 -20.71 -16.51
N GLU A 191 -5.42 -19.55 -16.73
CA GLU A 191 -5.88 -19.08 -18.04
C GLU A 191 -4.79 -18.41 -18.89
N LEU A 192 -3.61 -18.14 -18.32
CA LEU A 192 -2.49 -17.56 -19.05
C LEU A 192 -1.77 -18.61 -19.93
N SER A 193 -1.40 -18.20 -21.14
CA SER A 193 -0.51 -18.97 -22.01
C SER A 193 0.91 -19.08 -21.43
N PRO A 194 1.74 -20.03 -21.89
CA PRO A 194 3.13 -20.13 -21.44
C PRO A 194 3.96 -18.86 -21.68
N ALA A 195 3.68 -18.11 -22.76
CA ALA A 195 4.36 -16.85 -23.03
C ALA A 195 3.95 -15.76 -22.05
N GLU A 196 2.65 -15.60 -21.79
CA GLU A 196 2.13 -14.66 -20.80
C GLU A 196 2.66 -14.97 -19.39
N ARG A 197 2.75 -16.25 -19.01
CA ARG A 197 3.30 -16.66 -17.70
C ARG A 197 4.77 -16.28 -17.54
N ARG A 198 5.58 -16.37 -18.60
CA ARG A 198 7.00 -15.98 -18.55
C ARG A 198 7.21 -14.48 -18.42
N GLY A 199 6.31 -13.68 -19.01
CA GLY A 199 6.36 -12.22 -18.95
C GLY A 199 5.46 -11.60 -17.89
N LEU A 200 4.85 -12.40 -17.02
CA LEU A 200 3.88 -11.90 -16.03
C LEU A 200 4.60 -11.02 -15.01
N GLU A 201 4.06 -9.82 -14.86
CA GLU A 201 4.43 -8.92 -13.77
C GLU A 201 3.26 -8.69 -12.82
N VAL A 202 3.60 -8.41 -11.58
CA VAL A 202 2.67 -8.16 -10.49
C VAL A 202 2.99 -6.81 -9.88
N VAL A 203 1.97 -5.96 -9.78
CA VAL A 203 2.03 -4.71 -9.02
C VAL A 203 1.12 -4.82 -7.83
N VAL A 204 1.64 -4.54 -6.64
CA VAL A 204 0.83 -4.37 -5.44
C VAL A 204 0.84 -2.89 -5.09
N ALA A 205 -0.30 -2.24 -5.26
CA ALA A 205 -0.49 -0.86 -4.89
C ALA A 205 -0.94 -0.74 -3.43
N GLY A 206 -0.42 0.26 -2.72
CA GLY A 206 -0.88 0.60 -1.38
C GLY A 206 -0.10 1.76 -0.76
N ASP A 207 -0.56 2.20 0.40
CA ASP A 207 0.07 3.30 1.13
C ASP A 207 1.47 2.93 1.63
N HIS A 208 2.38 3.91 1.68
CA HIS A 208 3.75 3.73 2.17
C HIS A 208 3.83 3.01 3.52
N GLN A 209 2.93 3.32 4.46
CA GLN A 209 2.88 2.71 5.79
C GLN A 209 2.62 1.21 5.76
N ALA A 210 1.95 0.70 4.71
CA ALA A 210 1.66 -0.72 4.53
C ALA A 210 2.75 -1.47 3.74
N ARG A 211 3.77 -0.76 3.20
CA ARG A 211 4.84 -1.36 2.39
C ARG A 211 5.57 -2.43 3.17
N GLU A 212 5.98 -2.12 4.39
CA GLU A 212 6.64 -3.10 5.24
C GLU A 212 5.61 -4.15 5.66
N ARG A 213 5.82 -5.40 5.23
CA ARG A 213 4.95 -6.55 5.55
C ARG A 213 3.54 -6.48 4.96
N SER A 214 3.32 -5.79 3.82
CA SER A 214 2.09 -5.94 3.03
C SER A 214 1.74 -7.42 2.81
N SER A 215 0.52 -7.83 3.17
CA SER A 215 0.07 -9.22 3.05
C SER A 215 0.04 -9.69 1.60
N ALA A 216 -0.42 -8.83 0.68
CA ALA A 216 -0.43 -9.10 -0.76
C ALA A 216 0.99 -9.23 -1.32
N MET A 217 1.93 -8.35 -0.92
CA MET A 217 3.34 -8.49 -1.32
C MET A 217 3.95 -9.80 -0.82
N GLN A 218 3.73 -10.15 0.44
CA GLN A 218 4.21 -11.41 1.00
C GLN A 218 3.65 -12.62 0.25
N TYR A 219 2.35 -12.59 -0.08
CA TYR A 219 1.70 -13.61 -0.88
C TYR A 219 2.33 -13.74 -2.27
N PHE A 220 2.42 -12.65 -3.03
CA PHE A 220 2.91 -12.70 -4.41
C PHE A 220 4.39 -13.05 -4.49
N ARG A 221 5.22 -12.48 -3.61
CA ARG A 221 6.64 -12.84 -3.51
C ARG A 221 6.81 -14.33 -3.23
N LYS A 222 6.03 -14.88 -2.29
CA LYS A 222 6.06 -16.32 -1.99
C LYS A 222 5.57 -17.15 -3.16
N ARG A 223 4.47 -16.76 -3.80
CA ARG A 223 3.83 -17.52 -4.87
C ARG A 223 4.66 -17.56 -6.15
N PHE A 224 5.32 -16.46 -6.49
CA PHE A 224 6.16 -16.33 -7.67
C PHE A 224 7.66 -16.56 -7.39
N GLN A 225 7.99 -17.03 -6.18
CA GLN A 225 9.36 -17.34 -5.77
C GLN A 225 10.33 -16.18 -5.99
N GLU A 226 9.87 -14.97 -5.67
CA GLU A 226 10.64 -13.74 -5.83
C GLU A 226 11.91 -13.79 -4.95
N PRO A 227 13.12 -13.55 -5.50
CA PRO A 227 14.34 -13.54 -4.71
C PRO A 227 14.27 -12.50 -3.58
N LYS A 228 14.88 -12.82 -2.43
CA LYS A 228 14.87 -11.93 -1.26
C LYS A 228 15.48 -10.57 -1.60
N GLY A 229 14.75 -9.50 -1.33
CA GLY A 229 15.20 -8.13 -1.60
C GLY A 229 15.15 -7.73 -3.08
N ALA A 230 14.62 -8.58 -3.96
CA ALA A 230 14.43 -8.26 -5.36
C ALA A 230 12.97 -7.86 -5.66
N GLU A 231 12.81 -7.06 -6.69
CA GLU A 231 11.52 -6.73 -7.31
C GLU A 231 11.61 -7.03 -8.81
N VAL A 232 11.91 -8.29 -9.15
CA VAL A 232 12.01 -8.81 -10.52
C VAL A 232 10.61 -8.87 -11.13
N ASN A 233 9.71 -9.69 -10.60
CA ASN A 233 8.37 -9.85 -11.18
C ASN A 233 7.28 -9.24 -10.30
N VAL A 234 7.54 -9.08 -9.00
CA VAL A 234 6.61 -8.46 -8.05
C VAL A 234 7.16 -7.12 -7.56
N ALA A 235 6.44 -6.03 -7.82
CA ALA A 235 6.78 -4.69 -7.36
C ALA A 235 5.72 -4.12 -6.42
N TYR A 236 6.18 -3.30 -5.47
CA TYR A 236 5.30 -2.48 -4.66
C TYR A 236 5.20 -1.08 -5.25
N ALA A 237 3.98 -0.56 -5.37
CA ALA A 237 3.72 0.75 -5.89
C ALA A 237 3.14 1.65 -4.79
N GLU A 238 3.95 2.59 -4.32
CA GLU A 238 3.52 3.64 -3.38
C GLU A 238 2.78 4.75 -4.14
N ASN A 239 1.75 5.33 -3.52
CA ASN A 239 0.96 6.45 -4.06
C ASN A 239 0.28 6.15 -5.41
N VAL A 240 0.12 4.88 -5.77
CA VAL A 240 -0.66 4.45 -6.92
C VAL A 240 -2.09 4.17 -6.47
N THR A 241 -3.04 4.90 -7.04
CA THR A 241 -4.46 4.85 -6.64
C THR A 241 -5.36 4.35 -7.76
N THR A 242 -4.84 4.26 -8.98
CA THR A 242 -5.57 3.79 -10.16
C THR A 242 -4.88 2.62 -10.85
N LEU A 243 -5.66 1.85 -11.62
CA LEU A 243 -5.11 0.77 -12.44
C LEU A 243 -4.15 1.32 -13.50
N GLU A 244 -4.47 2.46 -14.09
CA GLU A 244 -3.68 3.13 -15.12
C GLU A 244 -2.30 3.53 -14.61
N GLU A 245 -2.21 4.11 -13.41
CA GLU A 245 -0.93 4.44 -12.76
C GLU A 245 -0.09 3.18 -12.49
N ALA A 246 -0.73 2.09 -12.04
CA ALA A 246 -0.06 0.81 -11.82
C ALA A 246 0.51 0.23 -13.14
N LEU A 247 -0.24 0.32 -14.24
CA LEU A 247 0.21 -0.13 -15.55
C LEU A 247 1.34 0.75 -16.08
N ALA A 248 1.24 2.07 -15.93
CA ALA A 248 2.30 3.00 -16.32
C ALA A 248 3.63 2.66 -15.61
N LEU A 249 3.58 2.27 -14.32
CA LEU A 249 4.76 1.80 -13.58
C LEU A 249 5.38 0.55 -14.20
N VAL A 250 4.57 -0.41 -14.66
CA VAL A 250 5.08 -1.58 -15.40
C VAL A 250 5.79 -1.16 -16.67
N GLY A 251 5.19 -0.23 -17.43
CA GLY A 251 5.80 0.35 -18.62
C GLY A 251 7.18 0.95 -18.34
N VAL A 252 7.28 1.80 -17.30
CA VAL A 252 8.54 2.40 -16.85
C VAL A 252 9.56 1.32 -16.53
N ARG A 253 9.19 0.34 -15.69
CA ARG A 253 10.11 -0.72 -15.23
C ARG A 253 10.65 -1.56 -16.39
N ARG A 254 9.83 -1.88 -17.40
CA ARG A 254 10.27 -2.63 -18.59
C ARG A 254 11.29 -1.85 -19.41
N VAL A 255 10.99 -0.58 -19.71
CA VAL A 255 11.87 0.28 -20.50
C VAL A 255 13.17 0.55 -19.76
N ASP A 256 13.09 0.88 -18.48
CA ASP A 256 14.26 1.18 -17.65
C ASP A 256 15.16 -0.04 -17.50
N ARG A 257 14.63 -1.26 -17.38
CA ARG A 257 15.47 -2.48 -17.39
C ARG A 257 16.21 -2.67 -18.70
N ALA A 258 15.53 -2.45 -19.81
CA ALA A 258 16.14 -2.57 -21.14
C ALA A 258 17.27 -1.55 -21.32
N ILE A 259 17.03 -0.29 -20.94
CA ILE A 259 18.04 0.77 -20.95
C ILE A 259 19.18 0.41 -19.99
N ALA A 260 18.86 0.00 -18.77
CA ALA A 260 19.84 -0.27 -17.72
C ALA A 260 20.81 -1.39 -18.14
N ARG A 261 20.27 -2.46 -18.74
CA ARG A 261 21.06 -3.55 -19.32
C ARG A 261 21.93 -3.07 -20.47
N ALA A 262 21.37 -2.30 -21.40
CA ALA A 262 22.07 -1.87 -22.61
C ALA A 262 23.24 -0.94 -22.30
N PHE A 263 23.05 0.02 -21.39
CA PHE A 263 24.06 1.05 -21.10
C PHE A 263 24.99 0.70 -19.94
N PHE A 264 24.54 -0.10 -18.97
CA PHE A 264 25.32 -0.37 -17.75
C PHE A 264 25.60 -1.85 -17.50
N GLY A 265 25.06 -2.77 -18.31
CA GLY A 265 25.18 -4.21 -18.09
C GLY A 265 24.45 -4.73 -16.85
N ASP A 266 23.65 -3.89 -16.19
CA ASP A 266 22.91 -4.21 -14.97
C ASP A 266 21.46 -3.73 -15.10
N GLU A 267 20.51 -4.66 -15.22
CA GLU A 267 19.07 -4.40 -15.33
C GLU A 267 18.47 -3.64 -14.13
N ARG A 268 19.20 -3.56 -13.01
CA ARG A 268 18.77 -2.85 -11.80
C ARG A 268 19.38 -1.47 -11.66
N ARG A 269 20.27 -1.04 -12.58
CA ARG A 269 21.01 0.22 -12.42
C ARG A 269 20.11 1.45 -12.27
N LEU A 270 18.96 1.46 -12.96
CA LEU A 270 17.96 2.53 -12.94
C LEU A 270 16.85 2.33 -11.88
N GLN A 271 16.92 1.28 -11.05
CA GLN A 271 16.02 1.09 -9.89
C GLN A 271 16.51 1.83 -8.64
N ARG A 272 17.64 2.54 -8.76
CA ARG A 272 18.24 3.40 -7.75
C ARG A 272 18.65 4.70 -8.44
N ASP A 273 18.85 5.75 -7.66
CA ASP A 273 19.29 7.04 -8.19
C ASP A 273 20.55 6.89 -9.06
N VAL A 274 20.46 7.33 -10.32
CA VAL A 274 21.58 7.27 -11.27
C VAL A 274 22.75 8.14 -10.78
N LEU A 275 22.45 9.24 -10.11
CA LEU A 275 23.43 10.17 -9.54
C LEU A 275 23.92 9.72 -8.16
N GLY A 276 23.28 8.74 -7.52
CA GLY A 276 23.53 8.37 -6.13
C GLY A 276 24.99 7.93 -5.85
N ASP A 277 25.62 7.19 -6.77
CA ASP A 277 27.02 6.79 -6.61
C ASP A 277 27.97 8.00 -6.70
N ALA A 278 27.67 8.95 -7.59
CA ALA A 278 28.43 10.20 -7.73
C ALA A 278 28.22 11.10 -6.52
N ALA A 279 26.98 11.29 -6.07
CA ALA A 279 26.64 12.03 -4.86
C ALA A 279 27.38 11.45 -3.64
N LYS A 280 27.37 10.13 -3.46
CA LYS A 280 28.12 9.46 -2.39
C LYS A 280 29.62 9.79 -2.45
N SER A 281 30.21 9.75 -3.65
CA SER A 281 31.63 10.04 -3.83
C SER A 281 31.97 11.50 -3.53
N ILE A 282 31.14 12.44 -3.99
CA ILE A 282 31.32 13.88 -3.77
C ILE A 282 31.18 14.20 -2.27
N LEU A 283 30.09 13.72 -1.65
CA LEU A 283 29.79 13.98 -0.24
C LEU A 283 30.82 13.37 0.72
N ALA A 284 31.60 12.37 0.31
CA ALA A 284 32.71 11.84 1.10
C ALA A 284 33.86 12.84 1.29
N HIS A 285 33.90 13.89 0.47
CA HIS A 285 34.92 14.94 0.50
C HIS A 285 34.37 16.32 0.87
N GLU A 286 33.05 16.44 1.04
CA GLU A 286 32.39 17.68 1.45
C GLU A 286 32.31 17.78 2.98
N THR A 287 32.59 18.97 3.51
CA THR A 287 32.45 19.24 4.96
C THR A 287 31.23 20.13 5.17
N PHE A 288 30.18 19.56 5.76
CA PHE A 288 29.00 20.33 6.16
C PHE A 288 29.15 20.83 7.59
N THR A 289 28.81 22.09 7.81
CA THR A 289 28.62 22.59 9.18
C THR A 289 27.37 21.90 9.75
N PRO A 290 27.41 21.32 10.97
CA PRO A 290 26.24 20.70 11.57
C PRO A 290 25.06 21.67 11.62
N LEU A 291 23.88 21.17 11.26
CA LEU A 291 22.64 21.86 11.59
C LEU A 291 22.43 21.71 13.09
N GLY A 292 22.35 22.85 13.80
CA GLY A 292 22.29 22.93 15.26
C GLY A 292 21.09 22.25 15.89
#